data_AF-A0A2W4UWV7-F1
#
_entry.id   AF-A0A2W4UWV7-F1
#
_cell.length_a   1.000
_cell.length_b   1.000
_cell.length_c   1.000
_cell.angle_alpha   90.00
_cell.angle_beta   90.00
_cell.angle_gamma   90.00
#
_symmetry.space_group_name_H-M   'P 1'
#
loop_
_entity.id
_entity.type
_entity.pdbx_description
1 polymer ?
#
loop_
_entity_poly.entity_id
_entity_poly.type
_entity_poly.pdbx_seq_one_letter_code
_entity_poly.pdbx_strand_id
1 'polypeptide(L)'
;MAKLVTIQLLVSENDESDIIDGLNDALRTITHPMGSGCAEGSFILDYAVPSRALDVPAAIEDSIASGTYAEGSAFAGGEQHYLLVVQQDVNALRVGPFSNSDDRDAAARAHRKEFGEDDGLYWMQVSAEGVVEVGDFGGDELEEPSLAREVVSRFHAGERVISRPASASCFMLDMGDGEQPVSMDLIADIEGISYETLVIVQEGNTEFVLPASKARDFYKEADWLHAALNKETRMGFFDWVSVKVGELPKARPT
;
A
#
# COMPACT_ATOMS: atom_id res chain seq x y z
N MET A 1 21.04 40.08 -10.02
CA MET A 1 21.45 38.81 -9.38
C MET A 1 20.59 38.66 -8.14
N ALA A 2 19.63 37.73 -8.16
CA ALA A 2 18.83 37.41 -6.99
C ALA A 2 19.73 36.75 -5.94
N LYS A 3 19.52 37.02 -4.66
CA LYS A 3 20.20 36.32 -3.58
C LYS A 3 19.14 35.56 -2.80
N LEU A 4 19.24 34.24 -2.81
CA LEU A 4 18.34 33.38 -2.06
C LEU A 4 18.82 33.26 -0.62
N VAL A 5 17.92 33.49 0.33
CA VAL A 5 18.18 33.38 1.76
C VAL A 5 17.21 32.35 2.32
N THR A 6 17.72 31.18 2.70
CA THR A 6 16.92 30.14 3.36
C THR A 6 16.92 30.38 4.86
N ILE A 7 15.74 30.44 5.46
CA ILE A 7 15.55 30.56 6.91
C ILE A 7 14.91 29.27 7.42
N GLN A 8 15.56 28.60 8.36
CA GLN A 8 14.98 27.44 9.06
C GLN A 8 14.42 27.90 10.41
N LEU A 9 13.16 27.57 10.67
CA LEU A 9 12.45 27.93 11.89
C LEU A 9 12.15 26.67 12.69
N LEU A 10 12.56 26.66 13.96
CA LEU A 10 12.19 25.61 14.90
C LEU A 10 10.87 26.00 15.57
N VAL A 11 9.86 25.17 15.43
CA VAL A 11 8.53 25.38 16.02
C VAL A 11 8.29 24.31 17.10
N SER A 12 7.65 24.69 18.20
CA SER A 12 7.30 23.79 19.30
C SER A 12 5.92 23.16 19.17
N GLU A 13 5.33 23.22 17.98
CA GLU A 13 3.99 22.73 17.64
C GLU A 13 4.13 21.52 16.71
N ASN A 14 3.21 20.56 16.82
CA ASN A 14 3.18 19.35 16.00
C ASN A 14 2.03 19.34 14.99
N ASP A 15 1.02 20.20 15.15
CA ASP A 15 -0.05 20.37 14.16
C ASP A 15 0.42 21.27 13.01
N GLU A 16 0.51 20.71 11.80
CA GLU A 16 0.93 21.42 10.60
C GLU A 16 0.03 22.63 10.27
N SER A 17 -1.27 22.53 10.57
CA SER A 17 -2.23 23.61 10.30
C SER A 17 -1.95 24.84 11.17
N ASP A 18 -1.73 24.61 12.46
CA ASP A 18 -1.40 25.67 13.43
C ASP A 18 -0.03 26.29 13.14
N ILE A 19 0.94 25.47 12.69
CA ILE A 19 2.25 25.96 12.25
C ILE A 19 2.10 26.88 11.02
N ILE A 20 1.32 26.45 10.02
CA ILE A 20 1.10 27.21 8.78
C ILE A 20 0.36 28.52 9.06
N ASP A 21 -0.70 28.48 9.87
CA ASP A 21 -1.47 29.68 10.23
C ASP A 21 -0.62 30.66 11.04
N GLY A 22 0.13 30.16 12.04
CA GLY A 22 1.05 30.99 12.83
C GLY A 22 2.17 31.62 11.99
N LEU A 23 2.73 30.88 11.03
CA LEU A 23 3.72 31.40 10.09
C LEU A 23 3.11 32.43 9.15
N ASN A 24 1.91 32.18 8.62
CA ASN A 24 1.20 33.13 7.76
C ASN A 24 0.97 34.46 8.47
N ASP A 25 0.50 34.44 9.70
CA ASP A 25 0.25 35.66 10.48
C ASP A 25 1.55 36.42 10.79
N ALA A 26 2.61 35.70 11.16
CA ALA A 26 3.92 36.30 11.41
C ALA A 26 4.53 36.91 10.14
N LEU A 27 4.51 36.18 9.02
CA LEU A 27 5.09 36.58 7.74
C LEU A 27 4.26 37.69 7.07
N ARG A 28 2.94 37.70 7.22
CA ARG A 28 2.07 38.81 6.77
C ARG A 28 2.43 40.14 7.41
N THR A 29 2.84 40.09 8.68
CA THR A 29 3.27 41.30 9.41
C THR A 29 4.60 41.85 8.88
N ILE A 30 5.47 40.98 8.35
CA ILE A 30 6.79 41.33 7.78
C ILE A 30 6.67 41.80 6.31
N THR A 31 5.79 41.17 5.53
CA THR A 31 5.53 41.51 4.11
C THR A 31 4.84 42.86 3.94
N HIS A 32 3.93 43.22 4.86
CA HIS A 32 3.16 44.47 4.77
C HIS A 32 4.03 45.76 4.63
N PRO A 33 5.13 45.96 5.38
CA PRO A 33 6.01 47.12 5.18
C PRO A 33 6.98 46.98 4.00
N MET A 34 7.20 45.78 3.48
CA MET A 34 8.20 45.47 2.44
C MET A 34 7.59 45.28 1.04
N GLY A 35 6.26 45.23 0.93
CA GLY A 35 5.52 44.96 -0.31
C GLY A 35 5.18 43.48 -0.51
N SER A 36 4.21 43.19 -1.37
CA SER A 36 3.64 41.85 -1.59
C SER A 36 4.37 41.04 -2.67
N GLY A 37 5.70 41.21 -2.81
CA GLY A 37 6.50 40.58 -3.88
C GLY A 37 6.23 41.09 -5.31
N CYS A 38 5.16 41.86 -5.52
CA CYS A 38 4.72 42.36 -6.84
C CYS A 38 5.22 43.79 -7.15
N ALA A 39 5.88 44.45 -6.20
CA ALA A 39 6.34 45.84 -6.33
C ALA A 39 7.86 45.90 -6.53
N GLU A 40 8.34 46.92 -7.24
CA GLU A 40 9.77 47.14 -7.45
C GLU A 40 10.48 47.32 -6.10
N GLY A 41 11.48 46.47 -5.83
CA GLY A 41 12.23 46.46 -4.56
C GLY A 41 11.56 45.68 -3.42
N SER A 42 10.39 45.07 -3.64
CA SER A 42 9.78 44.19 -2.64
C SER A 42 10.47 42.83 -2.55
N PHE A 43 10.46 42.24 -1.35
CA PHE A 43 10.96 40.89 -1.15
C PHE A 43 9.95 39.86 -1.65
N ILE A 44 10.46 38.84 -2.31
CA ILE A 44 9.72 37.62 -2.62
C ILE A 44 9.91 36.69 -1.42
N LEU A 45 8.80 36.29 -0.81
CA LEU A 45 8.78 35.35 0.31
C LEU A 45 7.98 34.13 -0.13
N ASP A 46 8.60 32.97 -0.01
CA ASP A 46 8.01 31.68 -0.31
C ASP A 46 8.50 30.72 0.77
N TYR A 47 7.62 29.83 1.22
CA TYR A 47 7.93 28.90 2.30
C TYR A 47 7.22 27.56 2.08
N ALA A 48 7.82 26.50 2.60
CA ALA A 48 7.21 25.19 2.74
C ALA A 48 7.50 24.68 4.15
N VAL A 49 6.70 23.74 4.64
CA VAL A 49 6.97 23.00 5.88
C VAL A 49 7.43 21.58 5.51
N PRO A 50 8.68 21.40 5.07
CA PRO A 50 9.16 20.08 4.69
C PRO A 50 9.70 19.31 5.92
N SER A 51 9.58 17.99 5.89
CA SER A 51 10.23 17.07 6.84
C SER A 51 11.76 17.07 6.74
N ARG A 52 12.33 17.73 5.72
CA ARG A 52 13.78 17.90 5.49
C ARG A 52 14.07 19.25 4.84
N ALA A 53 15.29 19.77 5.00
CA ALA A 53 15.71 20.96 4.26
C ALA A 53 15.54 20.75 2.74
N LEU A 54 14.83 21.66 2.08
CA LEU A 54 14.66 21.65 0.63
C LEU A 54 15.75 22.50 -0.02
N ASP A 55 16.38 21.94 -1.05
CA ASP A 55 17.24 22.71 -1.95
C ASP A 55 16.36 23.49 -2.92
N VAL A 56 16.62 24.79 -3.07
CA VAL A 56 15.90 25.62 -4.04
C VAL A 56 16.51 25.38 -5.42
N PRO A 57 15.71 24.97 -6.43
CA PRO A 57 16.23 24.68 -7.77
C PRO A 57 16.89 25.91 -8.43
N ALA A 58 17.97 25.71 -9.18
CA ALA A 58 18.66 26.79 -9.89
C ALA A 58 17.75 27.56 -10.87
N ALA A 59 16.73 26.91 -11.42
CA ALA A 59 15.72 27.52 -12.29
C ALA A 59 14.91 28.63 -11.60
N ILE A 60 14.84 28.64 -10.27
CA ILE A 60 14.16 29.68 -9.50
C ILE A 60 14.90 31.01 -9.58
N GLU A 61 16.23 31.00 -9.54
CA GLU A 61 17.04 32.21 -9.69
C GLU A 61 16.77 32.89 -11.04
N ASP A 62 16.66 32.10 -12.11
CA ASP A 62 16.35 32.57 -13.47
C ASP A 62 14.93 33.15 -13.56
N SER A 63 13.95 32.50 -12.94
CA SER A 63 12.56 32.98 -12.91
C SER A 63 12.41 34.29 -12.14
N ILE A 64 13.16 34.48 -11.05
CA ILE A 64 13.17 35.74 -10.29
C ILE A 64 13.84 36.84 -11.12
N ALA A 65 14.98 36.55 -11.75
CA ALA A 65 15.71 37.52 -12.54
C ALA A 65 14.93 37.99 -13.78
N SER A 66 14.08 37.13 -14.34
CA SER A 66 13.22 37.43 -15.49
C SER A 66 11.83 37.97 -15.11
N GLY A 67 11.51 38.05 -13.81
CA GLY A 67 10.21 38.53 -13.33
C GLY A 67 9.04 37.58 -13.60
N THR A 68 9.33 36.31 -13.91
CA THR A 68 8.32 35.26 -14.17
C THR A 68 8.10 34.34 -12.97
N TYR A 69 8.71 34.65 -11.84
CA TYR A 69 8.56 33.87 -10.62
C TYR A 69 7.12 33.93 -10.10
N ALA A 70 6.54 32.76 -9.80
CA ALA A 70 5.26 32.61 -9.14
C ALA A 70 5.46 32.07 -7.72
N GLU A 71 4.79 32.68 -6.73
CA GLU A 71 4.79 32.24 -5.34
C GLU A 71 4.41 30.74 -5.23
N GLY A 72 5.12 29.98 -4.40
CA GLY A 72 5.00 28.52 -4.27
C GLY A 72 5.89 27.71 -5.23
N SER A 73 6.43 28.34 -6.27
CA SER A 73 7.24 27.63 -7.28
C SER A 73 8.61 27.22 -6.75
N ALA A 74 9.13 27.86 -5.69
CA ALA A 74 10.46 27.56 -5.17
C ALA A 74 10.57 26.14 -4.59
N PHE A 75 9.43 25.55 -4.23
CA PHE A 75 9.32 24.24 -3.59
C PHE A 75 8.47 23.24 -4.39
N ALA A 76 8.05 23.59 -5.61
CA ALA A 76 7.24 22.74 -6.49
C ALA A 76 8.03 21.57 -7.13
N GLY A 77 9.12 21.13 -6.49
CA GLY A 77 10.14 20.26 -7.09
C GLY A 77 9.83 18.77 -7.15
N GLY A 78 8.57 18.36 -7.02
CA GLY A 78 8.18 16.96 -7.09
C GLY A 78 6.72 16.80 -7.49
N GLU A 79 6.42 15.67 -8.10
CA GLU A 79 5.04 15.19 -8.29
C GLU A 79 4.34 15.17 -6.92
N GLN A 80 3.24 15.91 -6.80
CA GLN A 80 2.49 16.01 -5.55
C GLN A 80 1.26 15.11 -5.64
N HIS A 81 1.11 14.25 -4.64
CA HIS A 81 -0.02 13.34 -4.57
C HIS A 81 -1.02 13.87 -3.53
N TYR A 82 -2.29 13.87 -3.86
CA TYR A 82 -3.37 14.34 -3.01
C TYR A 82 -4.53 13.35 -3.01
N LEU A 83 -5.25 13.29 -1.90
CA LEU A 83 -6.53 12.60 -1.80
C LEU A 83 -7.62 13.67 -1.84
N LEU A 84 -8.58 13.51 -2.75
CA LEU A 84 -9.80 14.30 -2.78
C LEU A 84 -10.92 13.50 -2.13
N VAL A 85 -11.48 14.04 -1.05
CA VAL A 85 -12.62 13.48 -0.34
C VAL A 85 -13.84 14.34 -0.62
N VAL A 86 -14.84 13.81 -1.29
CA VAL A 86 -16.13 14.45 -1.49
C VAL A 86 -17.08 13.96 -0.41
N GLN A 87 -17.19 14.75 0.65
CA GLN A 87 -18.02 14.41 1.80
C GLN A 87 -19.50 14.57 1.47
N GLN A 88 -20.25 13.48 1.57
CA GLN A 88 -21.72 13.43 1.43
C GLN A 88 -22.25 14.22 0.22
N ASP A 89 -21.52 14.20 -0.91
CA ASP A 89 -21.83 14.92 -2.15
C ASP A 89 -21.84 16.46 -2.09
N VAL A 90 -21.35 17.08 -1.01
CA VAL A 90 -21.44 18.55 -0.83
C VAL A 90 -20.09 19.23 -0.77
N ASN A 91 -19.13 18.67 -0.03
CA ASN A 91 -17.87 19.35 0.27
C ASN A 91 -16.66 18.54 -0.21
N ALA A 92 -15.87 19.13 -1.10
CA ALA A 92 -14.60 18.55 -1.53
C ALA A 92 -13.48 19.03 -0.59
N LEU A 93 -12.89 18.09 0.15
CA LEU A 93 -11.69 18.29 0.94
C LEU A 93 -10.48 17.73 0.18
N ARG A 94 -9.41 18.52 0.12
CA ARG A 94 -8.11 18.09 -0.39
C ARG A 94 -7.20 17.74 0.79
N VAL A 95 -6.79 16.48 0.88
CA VAL A 95 -5.87 15.96 1.89
C VAL A 95 -4.49 15.73 1.26
N GLY A 96 -3.43 16.13 1.95
CA GLY A 96 -2.04 16.12 1.45
C GLY A 96 -1.42 17.53 1.39
N PRO A 97 -0.27 17.70 0.71
CA PRO A 97 0.36 16.75 -0.21
C PRO A 97 1.01 15.54 0.47
N PHE A 98 0.89 14.37 -0.15
CA PHE A 98 1.60 13.14 0.20
C PHE A 98 2.92 13.05 -0.58
N SER A 99 3.89 12.35 0.00
CA SER A 99 5.23 12.19 -0.57
C SER A 99 5.27 11.24 -1.78
N ASN A 100 4.30 10.35 -1.89
CA ASN A 100 4.14 9.36 -2.97
C ASN A 100 2.67 8.89 -3.06
N SER A 101 2.35 8.09 -4.08
CA SER A 101 1.02 7.48 -4.27
C SER A 101 0.63 6.50 -3.16
N ASP A 102 1.59 5.74 -2.62
CA ASP A 102 1.30 4.70 -1.62
C ASP A 102 0.80 5.30 -0.29
N ASP A 103 1.38 6.43 0.12
CA ASP A 103 0.97 7.18 1.31
C ASP A 103 -0.43 7.79 1.13
N ARG A 104 -0.74 8.30 -0.07
CA ARG A 104 -2.08 8.78 -0.44
C ARG A 104 -3.09 7.64 -0.35
N ASP A 105 -2.76 6.48 -0.92
CA ASP A 105 -3.66 5.33 -0.98
C ASP A 105 -3.88 4.72 0.41
N ALA A 106 -2.86 4.75 1.28
CA ALA A 106 -2.99 4.38 2.68
C ALA A 106 -3.94 5.31 3.43
N ALA A 107 -3.86 6.62 3.19
CA ALA A 107 -4.80 7.60 3.76
C ALA A 107 -6.22 7.38 3.23
N ALA A 108 -6.38 7.04 1.94
CA ALA A 108 -7.68 6.73 1.35
C ALA A 108 -8.33 5.47 1.98
N ARG A 109 -7.53 4.40 2.18
CA ARG A 109 -7.98 3.20 2.91
C ARG A 109 -8.37 3.51 4.36
N ALA A 110 -7.58 4.33 5.05
CA ALA A 110 -7.91 4.75 6.42
C ALA A 110 -9.24 5.52 6.48
N HIS A 111 -9.46 6.46 5.55
CA HIS A 111 -10.72 7.20 5.44
C HIS A 111 -11.90 6.27 5.14
N ARG A 112 -11.76 5.35 4.17
CA ARG A 112 -12.78 4.34 3.85
C ARG A 112 -13.13 3.46 5.05
N LYS A 113 -12.14 3.10 5.87
CA LYS A 113 -12.34 2.31 7.09
C LYS A 113 -13.10 3.07 8.19
N GLU A 114 -12.86 4.37 8.31
CA GLU A 114 -13.49 5.21 9.34
C GLU A 114 -14.91 5.67 8.95
N PHE A 115 -15.09 6.08 7.70
CA PHE A 115 -16.33 6.74 7.23
C PHE A 115 -17.17 5.87 6.26
N GLY A 116 -16.71 4.68 5.90
CA GLY A 116 -17.43 3.79 4.98
C GLY A 116 -17.49 4.32 3.54
N GLU A 117 -18.55 3.95 2.82
CA GLU A 117 -18.75 4.30 1.41
C GLU A 117 -19.50 5.62 1.19
N ASP A 118 -19.84 6.32 2.27
CA ASP A 118 -20.66 7.55 2.21
C ASP A 118 -19.93 8.71 1.54
N ASP A 119 -18.59 8.70 1.55
CA ASP A 119 -17.74 9.72 0.94
C ASP A 119 -17.13 9.24 -0.38
N GLY A 120 -17.17 10.11 -1.39
CA GLY A 120 -16.49 9.88 -2.66
C GLY A 120 -14.98 10.10 -2.52
N LEU A 121 -14.16 9.10 -2.84
CA LEU A 121 -12.71 9.19 -2.75
C LEU A 121 -12.09 9.19 -4.16
N TYR A 122 -11.22 10.16 -4.42
CA TYR A 122 -10.53 10.31 -5.70
C TYR A 122 -9.07 10.58 -5.46
N TRP A 123 -8.20 9.99 -6.27
CA TRP A 123 -6.80 10.36 -6.27
C TRP A 123 -6.61 11.61 -7.13
N MET A 124 -5.71 12.49 -6.70
CA MET A 124 -5.27 13.64 -7.48
C MET A 124 -3.75 13.68 -7.50
N GLN A 125 -3.20 14.00 -8.65
CA GLN A 125 -1.77 14.12 -8.87
C GLN A 125 -1.48 15.44 -9.56
N VAL A 126 -0.50 16.17 -9.06
CA VAL A 126 -0.01 17.41 -9.66
C VAL A 126 1.43 17.16 -10.09
N SER A 127 1.66 17.12 -11.40
CA SER A 127 3.00 17.01 -11.97
C SER A 127 3.87 18.22 -11.63
N ALA A 128 5.19 18.09 -11.82
CA ALA A 128 6.14 19.19 -11.63
C ALA A 128 5.86 20.38 -12.56
N GLU A 129 5.22 20.15 -13.71
CA GLU A 129 4.80 21.17 -14.66
C GLU A 129 3.44 21.80 -14.32
N GLY A 130 2.80 21.38 -13.22
CA GLY A 130 1.51 21.88 -12.77
C GLY A 130 0.30 21.28 -13.50
N VAL A 131 0.48 20.22 -14.28
CA VAL A 131 -0.63 19.45 -14.85
C VAL A 131 -1.29 18.65 -13.73
N VAL A 132 -2.61 18.80 -13.60
CA VAL A 132 -3.45 18.12 -12.62
C VAL A 132 -4.14 16.94 -13.28
N GLU A 133 -3.95 15.75 -12.72
CA GLU A 133 -4.66 14.52 -13.06
C GLU A 133 -5.51 14.09 -11.87
N VAL A 134 -6.73 13.64 -12.14
CA VAL A 134 -7.67 13.15 -11.12
C VAL A 134 -8.29 11.86 -11.64
N GLY A 135 -8.39 10.86 -10.78
CA GLY A 135 -9.14 9.65 -11.09
C GLY A 135 -9.77 9.03 -9.86
N ASP A 136 -10.56 8.01 -10.11
CA ASP A 136 -11.27 7.22 -9.12
C ASP A 136 -10.39 6.08 -8.60
N PHE A 137 -10.65 5.70 -7.35
CA PHE A 137 -10.16 4.44 -6.82
C PHE A 137 -11.04 3.29 -7.32
N GLY A 138 -10.39 2.19 -7.71
CA GLY A 138 -11.08 0.92 -7.95
C GLY A 138 -11.79 0.43 -6.68
N GLY A 139 -12.95 -0.22 -6.84
CA GLY A 139 -13.76 -0.68 -5.71
C GLY A 139 -13.00 -1.64 -4.76
N ASP A 140 -11.97 -2.31 -5.24
CA ASP A 140 -11.12 -3.23 -4.49
C ASP A 140 -9.81 -2.60 -3.97
N GLU A 141 -9.42 -1.41 -4.46
CA GLU A 141 -8.17 -0.74 -4.09
C GLU A 141 -8.21 -0.13 -2.68
N LEU A 142 -9.43 0.16 -2.21
CA LEU A 142 -9.70 0.77 -0.91
C LEU A 142 -10.15 -0.23 0.15
N GLU A 143 -10.40 -1.48 -0.23
CA GLU A 143 -10.71 -2.54 0.73
C GLU A 143 -9.42 -3.04 1.38
N GLU A 144 -9.46 -3.30 2.70
CA GLU A 144 -8.37 -4.07 3.31
C GLU A 144 -8.28 -5.43 2.59
N PRO A 145 -7.07 -5.87 2.17
CA PRO A 145 -6.95 -7.17 1.55
C PRO A 145 -7.50 -8.21 2.51
N SER A 146 -8.61 -8.85 2.11
CA SER A 146 -9.23 -9.90 2.91
C SER A 146 -8.16 -10.89 3.37
N LEU A 147 -8.25 -11.39 4.60
CA LEU A 147 -7.31 -12.37 5.14
C LEU A 147 -7.08 -13.54 4.17
N ALA A 148 -8.11 -13.97 3.45
CA ALA A 148 -8.00 -15.00 2.41
C ALA A 148 -7.05 -14.62 1.25
N ARG A 149 -7.09 -13.37 0.75
CA ARG A 149 -6.15 -12.87 -0.26
C ARG A 149 -4.72 -12.86 0.25
N GLU A 150 -4.50 -12.46 1.50
CA GLU A 150 -3.16 -12.47 2.10
C GLU A 150 -2.62 -13.90 2.23
N VAL A 151 -3.46 -14.84 2.68
CA VAL A 151 -3.10 -16.26 2.74
C VAL A 151 -2.74 -16.82 1.36
N VAL A 152 -3.51 -16.50 0.32
CA VAL A 152 -3.18 -16.89 -1.07
C VAL A 152 -1.84 -16.32 -1.52
N SER A 153 -1.56 -15.05 -1.21
CA SER A 153 -0.27 -14.42 -1.51
C SER A 153 0.90 -15.17 -0.87
N ARG A 154 0.76 -15.54 0.41
CA ARG A 154 1.78 -16.32 1.13
C ARG A 154 1.96 -17.73 0.59
N PHE A 155 0.88 -18.39 0.16
CA PHE A 155 0.99 -19.65 -0.58
C PHE A 155 1.75 -19.50 -1.89
N HIS A 156 1.55 -18.41 -2.63
CA HIS A 156 2.33 -18.15 -3.85
C HIS A 156 3.82 -17.95 -3.53
N ALA A 157 4.14 -17.28 -2.42
CA ALA A 157 5.49 -17.15 -1.90
C ALA A 157 6.10 -18.46 -1.38
N GLY A 158 5.30 -19.54 -1.26
CA GLY A 158 5.74 -20.85 -0.80
C GLY A 158 5.72 -21.01 0.73
N GLU A 159 5.12 -20.07 1.44
CA GLU A 159 4.94 -20.15 2.88
C GLU A 159 3.86 -21.17 3.26
N ARG A 160 3.97 -21.72 4.47
CA ARG A 160 3.04 -22.72 5.03
C ARG A 160 2.35 -22.13 6.24
N VAL A 161 1.33 -21.32 5.97
CA VAL A 161 0.67 -20.51 7.00
C VAL A 161 -0.44 -21.24 7.75
N ILE A 162 -1.03 -22.29 7.17
CA ILE A 162 -2.07 -23.10 7.83
C ILE A 162 -1.51 -24.46 8.23
N SER A 163 -1.54 -24.75 9.53
CA SER A 163 -1.04 -26.02 10.07
C SER A 163 -1.85 -26.56 11.26
N ARG A 164 -1.72 -27.85 11.53
CA ARG A 164 -2.33 -28.53 12.67
C ARG A 164 -1.35 -29.57 13.22
N PRO A 165 -0.79 -29.37 14.43
CA PRO A 165 -0.09 -30.43 15.14
C PRO A 165 -1.04 -31.59 15.44
N ALA A 166 -0.54 -32.83 15.48
CA ALA A 166 -1.35 -34.02 15.77
C ALA A 166 -2.12 -33.96 17.12
N SER A 167 -1.66 -33.13 18.05
CA SER A 167 -2.32 -32.90 19.35
C SER A 167 -3.43 -31.84 19.31
N ALA A 168 -3.57 -31.09 18.21
CA ALA A 168 -4.52 -29.99 18.09
C ALA A 168 -5.85 -30.44 17.46
N SER A 169 -6.95 -29.85 17.93
CA SER A 169 -8.30 -30.18 17.47
C SER A 169 -8.72 -29.44 16.18
N CYS A 170 -8.04 -28.35 15.82
CA CYS A 170 -8.35 -27.52 14.67
C CYS A 170 -7.07 -27.05 13.97
N PHE A 171 -7.22 -26.59 12.72
CA PHE A 171 -6.15 -25.93 11.99
C PHE A 171 -5.97 -24.51 12.51
N MET A 172 -4.71 -24.09 12.61
CA MET A 172 -4.30 -22.76 13.01
C MET A 172 -3.66 -22.05 11.82
N LEU A 173 -3.95 -20.76 11.70
CA LEU A 173 -3.33 -19.84 10.76
C LEU A 173 -2.30 -19.01 11.51
N ASP A 174 -1.06 -18.97 11.02
CA ASP A 174 0.02 -18.11 11.51
C ASP A 174 0.43 -17.12 10.41
N MET A 175 0.16 -15.84 10.65
CA MET A 175 0.54 -14.72 9.77
C MET A 175 1.69 -13.88 10.36
N GLY A 176 2.28 -14.29 11.50
CA GLY A 176 3.36 -13.59 12.19
C GLY A 176 2.91 -12.61 13.28
N ASP A 177 1.61 -12.33 13.39
CA ASP A 177 0.97 -11.53 14.44
C ASP A 177 0.27 -12.40 15.51
N GLY A 178 0.29 -13.72 15.34
CA GLY A 178 -0.24 -14.72 16.26
C GLY A 178 -0.89 -15.90 15.53
N GLU A 179 -1.18 -16.97 16.27
CA GLU A 179 -1.93 -18.11 15.75
C GLU A 179 -3.43 -17.92 15.99
N GLN A 180 -4.24 -18.06 14.94
CA GLN A 180 -5.71 -18.00 15.03
C GLN A 180 -6.37 -19.27 14.44
N PRO A 181 -7.49 -19.75 15.02
CA PRO A 181 -8.18 -20.91 14.48
C PRO A 181 -8.77 -20.64 13.11
N VAL A 182 -8.58 -21.58 12.18
CA VAL A 182 -9.08 -21.48 10.80
C VAL A 182 -10.54 -21.90 10.74
N SER A 183 -11.39 -21.03 10.19
CA SER A 183 -12.80 -21.32 9.92
C SER A 183 -13.00 -21.98 8.55
N MET A 184 -14.14 -22.65 8.37
CA MET A 184 -14.50 -23.24 7.07
C MET A 184 -14.81 -22.18 6.02
N ASP A 185 -15.32 -21.01 6.44
CA ASP A 185 -15.59 -19.89 5.55
C ASP A 185 -14.29 -19.34 4.97
N LEU A 186 -13.24 -19.19 5.81
CA LEU A 186 -11.92 -18.76 5.35
C LEU A 186 -11.33 -19.75 4.32
N ILE A 187 -11.48 -21.05 4.55
CA ILE A 187 -11.07 -22.08 3.58
C ILE A 187 -11.83 -21.91 2.24
N ALA A 188 -13.14 -21.68 2.29
CA ALA A 188 -13.95 -21.47 1.09
C ALA A 188 -13.53 -20.19 0.33
N ASP A 189 -13.24 -19.11 1.04
CA ASP A 189 -12.78 -17.85 0.45
C ASP A 189 -11.41 -18.02 -0.23
N ILE A 190 -10.47 -18.73 0.41
CA ILE A 190 -9.16 -19.04 -0.17
C ILE A 190 -9.32 -19.88 -1.45
N GLU A 191 -10.16 -20.92 -1.44
CA GLU A 191 -10.45 -21.73 -2.63
C GLU A 191 -11.07 -20.88 -3.75
N GLY A 192 -11.97 -19.96 -3.40
CA GLY A 192 -12.62 -19.03 -4.33
C GLY A 192 -11.64 -18.06 -5.00
N ILE A 193 -10.67 -17.54 -4.24
CA ILE A 193 -9.66 -16.59 -4.74
C ILE A 193 -8.57 -17.30 -5.53
N SER A 194 -8.07 -18.44 -5.04
CA SER A 194 -6.98 -19.18 -5.70
C SER A 194 -7.46 -20.01 -6.90
N TYR A 195 -8.76 -20.28 -7.00
CA TYR A 195 -9.34 -21.26 -7.94
C TYR A 195 -8.74 -22.66 -7.81
N GLU A 196 -8.20 -22.98 -6.63
CA GLU A 196 -7.58 -24.27 -6.31
C GLU A 196 -8.29 -24.93 -5.13
N THR A 197 -8.38 -26.26 -5.17
CA THR A 197 -8.79 -27.02 -3.99
C THR A 197 -7.65 -27.05 -2.98
N LEU A 198 -7.98 -26.77 -1.72
CA LEU A 198 -7.03 -26.92 -0.63
C LEU A 198 -6.99 -28.37 -0.15
N VAL A 199 -5.78 -28.92 -0.04
CA VAL A 199 -5.53 -30.31 0.38
C VAL A 199 -4.69 -30.34 1.65
N ILE A 200 -4.84 -31.44 2.40
CA ILE A 200 -4.12 -31.69 3.64
C ILE A 200 -2.93 -32.59 3.34
N VAL A 201 -1.73 -32.15 3.70
CA VAL A 201 -0.48 -32.90 3.58
C VAL A 201 0.08 -33.15 4.97
N GLN A 202 0.47 -34.39 5.25
CA GLN A 202 1.12 -34.76 6.51
C GLN A 202 2.65 -34.75 6.37
N GLU A 203 3.34 -34.04 7.26
CA GLU A 203 4.79 -34.05 7.38
C GLU A 203 5.18 -34.29 8.85
N GLY A 204 5.62 -35.52 9.15
CA GLY A 204 5.87 -35.95 10.52
C GLY A 204 4.59 -35.95 11.37
N ASN A 205 4.60 -35.16 12.44
CA ASN A 205 3.48 -35.04 13.39
C ASN A 205 2.62 -33.78 13.15
N THR A 206 2.80 -33.11 12.00
CA THR A 206 2.09 -31.89 11.66
C THR A 206 1.41 -32.06 10.31
N GLU A 207 0.16 -31.63 10.23
CA GLU A 207 -0.59 -31.52 8.99
C GLU A 207 -0.57 -30.07 8.51
N PHE A 208 -0.46 -29.88 7.21
CA PHE A 208 -0.48 -28.57 6.55
C PHE A 208 -1.62 -28.53 5.55
N VAL A 209 -2.27 -27.37 5.43
CA VAL A 209 -3.25 -27.10 4.38
C VAL A 209 -2.57 -26.26 3.29
N LEU A 210 -2.60 -26.76 2.06
CA LEU A 210 -1.92 -26.14 0.93
C LEU A 210 -2.79 -26.22 -0.34
N PRO A 211 -2.61 -25.31 -1.30
CA PRO A 211 -3.15 -25.47 -2.65
C PRO A 211 -2.64 -26.77 -3.28
N ALA A 212 -3.51 -27.46 -4.03
CA ALA A 212 -3.16 -28.71 -4.70
C ALA A 212 -1.93 -28.58 -5.62
N SER A 213 -1.72 -27.41 -6.24
CA SER A 213 -0.52 -27.14 -7.04
C SER A 213 0.77 -27.21 -6.21
N LYS A 214 0.76 -26.67 -4.99
CA LYS A 214 1.89 -26.65 -4.06
C LYS A 214 2.12 -27.99 -3.35
N ALA A 215 1.05 -28.77 -3.14
CA ALA A 215 1.17 -30.12 -2.58
C ALA A 215 2.01 -31.07 -3.47
N ARG A 216 2.18 -30.75 -4.76
CA ARG A 216 3.03 -31.52 -5.69
C ARG A 216 4.49 -31.57 -5.25
N ASP A 217 4.97 -30.52 -4.58
CA ASP A 217 6.36 -30.38 -4.15
C ASP A 217 6.75 -31.40 -3.05
N PHE A 218 5.76 -32.06 -2.44
CA PHE A 218 5.99 -33.13 -1.45
C PHE A 218 6.35 -34.47 -2.08
N TYR A 219 6.05 -34.67 -3.37
CA TYR A 219 6.31 -35.91 -4.06
C TYR A 219 7.61 -35.82 -4.83
N LYS A 220 8.62 -36.62 -4.45
CA LYS A 220 9.94 -36.59 -5.08
C LYS A 220 10.04 -37.70 -6.12
N GLU A 221 10.90 -37.50 -7.11
CA GLU A 221 11.17 -38.50 -8.15
C GLU A 221 11.69 -39.82 -7.56
N ALA A 222 12.40 -39.75 -6.42
CA ALA A 222 12.84 -40.92 -5.68
C ALA A 222 11.66 -41.79 -5.18
N ASP A 223 10.57 -41.17 -4.71
CA ASP A 223 9.38 -41.87 -4.22
C ASP A 223 8.66 -42.56 -5.39
N TRP A 224 8.56 -41.87 -6.52
CA TRP A 224 8.02 -42.43 -7.75
C TRP A 224 8.85 -43.59 -8.30
N LEU A 225 10.18 -43.46 -8.33
CA LEU A 225 11.09 -44.54 -8.75
C LEU A 225 10.90 -45.78 -7.87
N HIS A 226 10.77 -45.59 -6.55
CA HIS A 226 10.49 -46.69 -5.63
C HIS A 226 9.16 -47.37 -5.94
N ALA A 227 8.09 -46.59 -6.13
CA ALA A 227 6.77 -47.11 -6.52
C ALA A 227 6.79 -47.84 -7.87
N ALA A 228 7.54 -47.33 -8.85
CA ALA A 228 7.70 -47.94 -10.16
C ALA A 228 8.46 -49.28 -10.09
N LEU A 229 9.55 -49.33 -9.31
CA LEU A 229 10.33 -50.55 -9.08
C LEU A 229 9.51 -51.64 -8.36
N ASN A 230 8.66 -51.24 -7.42
CA ASN A 230 7.74 -52.15 -6.71
C ASN A 230 6.49 -52.52 -7.54
N LYS A 231 6.36 -52.02 -8.77
CA LYS A 231 5.21 -52.23 -9.68
C LYS A 231 3.88 -51.67 -9.14
N GLU A 232 3.95 -50.69 -8.24
CA GLU A 232 2.78 -49.99 -7.70
C GLU A 232 2.23 -48.97 -8.69
N THR A 233 3.06 -48.46 -9.60
CA THR A 233 2.66 -47.57 -10.69
C THR A 233 3.34 -47.93 -12.00
N ARG A 234 2.68 -47.60 -13.12
CA ARG A 234 3.25 -47.59 -14.48
C ARG A 234 3.17 -46.20 -15.13
N MET A 235 2.69 -45.22 -14.38
CA MET A 235 2.46 -43.85 -14.85
C MET A 235 3.78 -43.09 -14.88
N GLY A 236 3.89 -42.10 -15.77
CA GLY A 236 4.99 -41.13 -15.71
C GLY A 236 4.94 -40.34 -14.40
N PHE A 237 6.08 -39.77 -13.99
CA PHE A 237 6.20 -39.05 -12.71
C PHE A 237 5.09 -38.01 -12.50
N PHE A 238 4.88 -37.11 -13.47
CA PHE A 238 3.88 -36.04 -13.35
C PHE A 238 2.43 -36.54 -13.26
N ASP A 239 2.09 -37.61 -13.99
CA ASP A 239 0.76 -38.21 -13.94
C ASP A 239 0.54 -38.90 -12.58
N TRP A 240 1.58 -39.58 -12.08
CA TRP A 240 1.55 -40.21 -10.77
C TRP A 240 1.39 -39.18 -9.65
N VAL A 241 2.14 -38.08 -9.69
CA VAL A 241 2.00 -36.96 -8.73
C VAL A 241 0.59 -36.38 -8.79
N SER A 242 0.03 -36.20 -9.98
CA SER A 242 -1.33 -35.66 -10.14
C SER A 242 -2.38 -36.57 -9.50
N VAL A 243 -2.25 -37.89 -9.67
CA VAL A 243 -3.11 -38.87 -8.98
C VAL A 243 -2.91 -38.80 -7.46
N LYS A 244 -1.67 -38.77 -6.99
CA LYS A 244 -1.37 -38.72 -5.55
C LYS A 244 -1.88 -37.46 -4.87
N VAL A 245 -1.75 -36.31 -5.51
CA VAL A 245 -2.36 -35.07 -5.02
C VAL A 245 -3.89 -35.17 -5.01
N GLY A 246 -4.50 -35.78 -6.04
CA GLY A 246 -5.95 -36.01 -6.09
C GLY A 246 -6.48 -36.98 -5.03
N GLU A 247 -5.62 -37.87 -4.51
CA GLU A 247 -5.93 -38.80 -3.41
C GLU A 247 -5.80 -38.16 -2.01
N LEU A 248 -5.23 -36.95 -1.90
CA LEU A 248 -5.07 -36.28 -0.62
C LEU A 248 -6.42 -35.87 -0.01
N PRO A 249 -6.56 -35.90 1.32
CA PRO A 249 -7.74 -35.37 1.99
C PRO A 249 -7.93 -33.88 1.66
N LYS A 250 -9.16 -33.49 1.33
CA LYS A 250 -9.50 -32.09 1.08
C LYS A 250 -9.69 -31.35 2.42
N ALA A 251 -9.28 -30.09 2.48
CA ALA A 251 -9.51 -29.24 3.65
C ALA A 251 -11.02 -28.98 3.86
N ARG A 252 -11.78 -28.91 2.76
CA ARG A 252 -13.24 -28.84 2.78
C ARG A 252 -13.87 -30.18 2.38
N PRO A 253 -14.72 -30.80 3.21
CA PRO A 253 -15.50 -31.94 2.79
C PRO A 253 -16.48 -31.52 1.70
N THR A 254 -16.46 -32.23 0.58
CA THR A 254 -17.42 -32.10 -0.52
C THR A 254 -18.79 -32.66 -0.16
#